data_AF-A0A2M7EJ86-F1
#
_entry.id   AF-A0A2M7EJ86-F1
#
_cell.length_a   1.000
_cell.length_b   1.000
_cell.length_c   1.000
_cell.angle_alpha   90.00
_cell.angle_beta   90.00
_cell.angle_gamma   90.00
#
_symmetry.space_group_name_H-M   'P 1'
#
loop_
_entity.id
_entity.type
_entity.pdbx_description
1 polymer ?
#
loop_
_entity_poly.entity_id
_entity_poly.type
_entity_poly.pdbx_seq_one_letter_code
_entity_poly.pdbx_strand_id
1 'polypeptide(L)'
;MNLEKTLLIIKPDAVKRGLIGVIIETFERSGLKLMAAKMVRPKGDVIKNHYPGTSEWITEMGNKTLASFKQAGTDVKKIMGTDEPLKLGTFVYDRLVKYWQEGPIVVMIFEGPNAV
;
A
#
# COMPACT_ATOMS: atom_id res chain seq x y z
N MET A 1 0.81 21.67 20.68
CA MET A 1 0.76 20.80 19.48
C MET A 1 0.16 19.48 19.92
N ASN A 2 -0.85 18.97 19.23
CA ASN A 2 -1.40 17.65 19.56
C ASN A 2 -0.47 16.57 19.02
N LEU A 3 -0.23 15.54 19.81
CA LEU A 3 0.47 14.35 19.35
C LEU A 3 -0.49 13.51 18.52
N GLU A 4 -0.08 13.21 17.30
CA GLU A 4 -0.81 12.36 16.37
C GLU A 4 -0.16 10.99 16.29
N LYS A 5 -0.94 9.99 15.89
CA LYS A 5 -0.46 8.64 15.63
C LYS A 5 -0.72 8.27 14.19
N THR A 6 0.29 7.74 13.53
CA THR A 6 0.21 7.27 12.15
C THR A 6 0.56 5.79 12.06
N LEU A 7 -0.16 5.09 11.17
CA LEU A 7 0.09 3.70 10.85
C LEU A 7 1.10 3.62 9.72
N LEU A 8 2.24 2.97 9.98
CA LEU A 8 3.24 2.69 8.96
C LEU A 8 3.37 1.20 8.74
N ILE A 9 3.40 0.78 7.48
CA ILE A 9 3.55 -0.64 7.14
C ILE A 9 4.69 -0.83 6.14
N ILE A 10 5.67 -1.64 6.54
CA ILE A 10 6.73 -2.12 5.65
C ILE A 10 6.22 -3.34 4.91
N LYS A 11 6.10 -3.20 3.59
CA LYS A 11 5.57 -4.21 2.67
C LYS A 11 6.52 -5.40 2.48
N PRO A 12 6.04 -6.54 1.94
CA PRO A 12 6.81 -7.78 1.91
C PRO A 12 8.14 -7.71 1.16
N ASP A 13 8.23 -6.93 0.09
CA ASP A 13 9.45 -6.71 -0.70
C ASP A 13 10.52 -5.98 0.11
N ALA A 14 10.17 -4.92 0.85
CA ALA A 14 11.10 -4.19 1.69
C ALA A 14 11.60 -5.06 2.87
N VAL A 15 10.72 -5.90 3.43
CA VAL A 15 11.12 -6.90 4.43
C VAL A 15 12.10 -7.91 3.83
N LYS A 16 11.79 -8.49 2.67
CA LYS A 16 12.67 -9.45 1.96
C LYS A 16 14.04 -8.86 1.65
N ARG A 17 14.12 -7.55 1.39
CA ARG A 17 15.36 -6.81 1.12
C ARG A 17 16.12 -6.39 2.37
N GLY A 18 15.63 -6.70 3.58
CA GLY A 18 16.30 -6.35 4.83
C GLY A 18 16.23 -4.85 5.19
N LEU A 19 15.24 -4.11 4.68
CA LEU A 19 15.17 -2.65 4.83
C LEU A 19 14.48 -2.17 6.12
N ILE A 20 14.10 -3.08 7.03
CA ILE A 20 13.32 -2.74 8.23
C ILE A 20 14.02 -1.68 9.08
N GLY A 21 15.29 -1.92 9.44
CA GLY A 21 16.05 -0.99 10.29
C GLY A 21 16.25 0.38 9.65
N VAL A 22 16.59 0.42 8.36
CA VAL A 22 16.80 1.66 7.59
C VAL A 22 15.53 2.53 7.57
N ILE A 23 14.37 1.90 7.40
CA ILE A 23 13.08 2.60 7.39
C ILE A 23 12.75 3.14 8.80
N ILE A 24 12.89 2.33 9.85
CA ILE A 24 12.64 2.77 11.23
C ILE A 24 13.54 3.96 11.59
N GLU A 25 14.84 3.85 11.28
CA GLU A 25 15.83 4.90 11.54
C GLU A 25 15.43 6.23 10.89
N THR A 26 14.86 6.20 9.68
CA THR A 26 14.41 7.41 8.97
C THR A 26 13.35 8.18 9.77
N PHE A 27 12.38 7.48 10.37
CA PHE A 27 11.30 8.11 11.15
C PHE A 27 11.76 8.51 12.55
N GLU A 28 12.62 7.72 13.20
CA GLU A 28 13.19 8.12 14.49
C GLU A 28 14.07 9.37 14.37
N ARG A 29 14.87 9.47 13.30
CA ARG A 29 15.68 10.66 13.01
C ARG A 29 14.86 11.91 12.69
N SER A 30 13.64 11.75 12.16
CA SER A 30 12.72 12.88 11.96
C SER A 30 11.99 13.30 13.23
N GLY A 31 12.26 12.65 14.38
CA GLY A 31 11.68 12.98 15.67
C GLY A 31 10.35 12.26 15.97
N LEU A 32 9.94 11.29 15.15
CA LEU A 32 8.78 10.45 15.46
C LEU A 32 9.18 9.32 16.41
N LYS A 33 8.30 9.00 17.35
CA LYS A 33 8.52 7.94 18.33
C LYS A 33 7.83 6.65 17.88
N LEU A 34 8.55 5.53 17.82
CA LEU A 34 7.96 4.22 17.60
C LEU A 34 7.19 3.77 18.85
N MET A 35 5.88 3.62 18.73
CA MET A 35 4.98 3.30 19.85
C MET A 35 4.56 1.83 19.88
N ALA A 36 4.45 1.20 18.71
CA ALA A 36 4.14 -0.22 18.58
C ALA A 36 4.73 -0.77 17.29
N ALA A 37 5.15 -2.04 17.30
CA ALA A 37 5.60 -2.75 16.11
C ALA A 37 5.22 -4.22 16.20
N LYS A 38 4.80 -4.80 15.07
CA LYS A 38 4.53 -6.24 14.95
C LYS A 38 4.85 -6.74 13.54
N MET A 39 5.62 -7.83 13.46
CA MET A 39 5.78 -8.57 12.21
C MET A 39 4.66 -9.60 12.07
N VAL A 40 3.96 -9.61 10.93
CA VAL A 40 2.85 -10.54 10.68
C VAL A 40 2.88 -11.05 9.24
N ARG A 41 2.29 -12.22 9.00
CA ARG A 41 1.87 -12.65 7.67
C ARG A 41 0.36 -12.39 7.55
N PRO A 42 -0.07 -11.39 6.78
CA PRO A 42 -1.47 -11.00 6.77
C PRO A 42 -2.30 -12.02 5.98
N LYS A 43 -3.51 -12.28 6.46
CA LYS A 43 -4.52 -13.02 5.70
C LYS A 43 -5.20 -12.07 4.70
N GLY A 44 -5.73 -12.61 3.60
CA GLY A 44 -6.30 -11.79 2.53
C GLY A 44 -7.52 -10.96 2.96
N ASP A 45 -8.34 -11.48 3.87
CA ASP A 45 -9.46 -10.77 4.50
C ASP A 45 -9.01 -9.54 5.30
N VAL A 46 -7.92 -9.66 6.06
CA VAL A 46 -7.33 -8.53 6.81
C VAL A 46 -6.91 -7.41 5.86
N ILE A 47 -6.31 -7.75 4.72
CA ILE A 47 -5.89 -6.75 3.71
C ILE A 47 -7.09 -6.13 3.00
N LYS A 48 -8.11 -6.94 2.68
CA LYS A 48 -9.34 -6.43 2.08
C LYS A 48 -10.05 -5.44 3.00
N ASN A 49 -10.04 -5.68 4.32
CA ASN A 49 -10.61 -4.77 5.31
C ASN A 49 -9.73 -3.53 5.59
N HIS A 50 -8.45 -3.55 5.19
CA HIS A 50 -7.54 -2.41 5.35
C HIS A 50 -7.78 -1.32 4.29
N TYR A 51 -8.16 -1.71 3.07
CA TYR A 51 -8.48 -0.79 1.99
C TYR A 51 -10.00 -0.54 1.90
N PRO A 52 -10.46 0.59 1.32
CA PRO A 52 -11.89 0.86 1.19
C PRO A 52 -12.67 -0.22 0.45
N GLY A 53 -12.09 -0.77 -0.63
CA GLY A 53 -12.68 -1.88 -1.39
C GLY A 53 -14.01 -1.57 -2.08
N THR A 54 -14.50 -0.32 -2.05
CA THR A 54 -15.75 0.08 -2.69
C THR A 54 -15.60 0.11 -4.22
N SER A 55 -16.71 -0.08 -4.94
CA SER A 55 -16.72 -0.05 -6.41
C SER A 55 -16.22 1.29 -6.95
N GLU A 56 -16.52 2.39 -6.27
CA GLU A 56 -16.06 3.74 -6.61
C GLU A 56 -14.54 3.84 -6.50
N TRP A 57 -13.98 3.42 -5.36
CA TRP A 57 -12.53 3.44 -5.13
C TRP A 57 -11.77 2.52 -6.10
N ILE A 58 -12.34 1.35 -6.40
CA ILE A 58 -11.79 0.42 -7.39
C ILE A 58 -11.79 1.06 -8.79
N THR A 59 -12.89 1.70 -9.17
CA THR A 59 -13.00 2.42 -10.45
C THR A 59 -11.95 3.53 -10.56
N GLU A 60 -11.72 4.28 -9.49
CA GLU A 60 -10.67 5.31 -9.44
C GLU A 60 -9.26 4.75 -9.66
N MET A 61 -8.94 3.58 -9.08
CA MET A 61 -7.65 2.90 -9.35
C MET A 61 -7.52 2.50 -10.83
N GLY A 62 -8.61 2.04 -11.45
CA GLY A 62 -8.65 1.75 -12.87
C GLY A 62 -8.37 3.00 -13.71
N ASN A 63 -9.00 4.13 -13.38
CA ASN A 63 -8.76 5.40 -14.06
C ASN A 63 -7.31 5.88 -13.91
N LYS A 64 -6.69 5.71 -12.74
CA LYS A 64 -5.26 6.00 -12.54
C LYS A 64 -4.39 5.11 -13.44
N THR A 65 -4.74 3.84 -13.56
CA THR A 65 -4.05 2.90 -14.46
C THR A 65 -4.15 3.38 -15.91
N LEU A 66 -5.35 3.72 -16.39
CA LEU A 66 -5.55 4.28 -17.73
C LEU A 66 -4.70 5.54 -17.96
N ALA A 67 -4.67 6.46 -16.99
CA ALA A 67 -3.87 7.67 -17.07
C ALA A 67 -2.36 7.36 -17.16
N SER A 68 -1.85 6.41 -16.37
CA SER A 68 -0.44 5.99 -16.43
C SER A 68 -0.07 5.36 -17.78
N PHE A 69 -0.93 4.50 -18.34
CA PHE A 69 -0.70 3.92 -19.67
C PHE A 69 -0.71 4.97 -20.78
N LYS A 70 -1.65 5.93 -20.71
CA LYS A 70 -1.70 7.07 -21.65
C LYS A 70 -0.43 7.92 -21.58
N GLN A 71 0.07 8.21 -20.38
CA GLN A 71 1.32 8.95 -20.18
C GLN A 71 2.54 8.18 -20.71
N ALA A 72 2.55 6.86 -20.57
CA ALA A 72 3.60 6.00 -21.11
C ALA A 72 3.46 5.73 -22.63
N GLY A 73 2.48 6.34 -23.31
CA GLY A 73 2.24 6.14 -24.74
C GLY A 73 1.89 4.70 -25.13
N THR A 74 1.33 3.93 -24.19
CA THR A 74 1.11 2.49 -24.35
C THR A 74 -0.38 2.14 -24.37
N ASP A 75 -0.78 1.25 -25.27
CA ASP A 75 -2.16 0.78 -25.37
C ASP A 75 -2.49 -0.20 -24.23
N VAL A 76 -3.30 0.27 -23.28
CA VAL A 76 -3.78 -0.51 -22.14
C VAL A 76 -4.59 -1.72 -22.56
N LYS A 77 -5.42 -1.63 -23.60
CA LYS A 77 -6.30 -2.73 -24.03
C LYS A 77 -5.46 -3.86 -24.63
N LYS A 78 -4.38 -3.52 -25.32
CA LYS A 78 -3.42 -4.50 -25.85
C LYS A 78 -2.69 -5.27 -24.75
N ILE A 79 -2.36 -4.61 -23.63
CA ILE A 79 -1.57 -5.21 -22.54
C ILE A 79 -2.45 -5.89 -21.50
N MET A 80 -3.54 -5.24 -21.11
CA MET A 80 -4.41 -5.64 -20.01
C MET A 80 -5.67 -6.37 -20.50
N GLY A 81 -5.93 -6.41 -21.82
CA GLY A 81 -7.12 -7.02 -22.42
C GLY A 81 -8.40 -6.19 -22.28
N THR A 82 -8.37 -5.08 -21.55
CA THR A 82 -9.52 -4.21 -21.31
C THR A 82 -9.08 -2.78 -21.05
N ASP A 83 -9.96 -1.83 -21.39
CA ASP A 83 -9.89 -0.40 -21.10
C ASP A 83 -11.01 0.04 -20.13
N GLU A 84 -11.80 -0.91 -19.61
CA GLU A 84 -12.89 -0.65 -18.69
C GLU A 84 -12.33 -0.35 -17.29
N PRO A 85 -12.60 0.85 -16.71
CA PRO A 85 -12.00 1.26 -15.45
C PRO A 85 -12.26 0.29 -14.29
N LEU A 86 -13.49 -0.21 -14.15
CA LEU A 86 -13.82 -1.11 -13.05
C LEU A 86 -13.02 -2.42 -13.14
N LYS A 87 -12.94 -3.05 -14.32
CA LYS A 87 -12.17 -4.29 -14.52
C LYS A 87 -10.68 -4.09 -14.27
N LEU A 88 -10.11 -2.98 -14.75
CA LEU A 88 -8.72 -2.63 -14.47
C LEU A 88 -8.48 -2.41 -12.98
N GLY A 89 -9.38 -1.70 -12.32
CA GLY A 89 -9.36 -1.49 -10.88
C GLY A 89 -9.40 -2.80 -10.09
N THR A 90 -10.31 -3.72 -10.46
CA THR A 90 -10.44 -5.02 -9.82
C THR A 90 -9.16 -5.83 -9.99
N PHE A 91 -8.55 -5.83 -11.18
CA PHE A 91 -7.26 -6.47 -11.40
C PHE A 91 -6.17 -5.91 -10.48
N VAL A 92 -6.08 -4.58 -10.37
CA VAL A 92 -5.12 -3.90 -9.47
C VAL A 92 -5.38 -4.27 -8.02
N TYR A 93 -6.64 -4.28 -7.60
CA TYR A 93 -7.03 -4.62 -6.23
C TYR A 93 -6.70 -6.06 -5.86
N ASP A 94 -7.02 -7.02 -6.73
CA ASP A 94 -6.70 -8.44 -6.51
C ASP A 94 -5.19 -8.67 -6.46
N ARG A 95 -4.43 -7.99 -7.33
CA ARG A 95 -2.97 -8.03 -7.32
C ARG A 95 -2.41 -7.43 -6.04
N LEU A 96 -2.98 -6.31 -5.57
CA LEU A 96 -2.61 -5.68 -4.30
C LEU A 96 -2.77 -6.70 -3.16
N VAL A 97 -3.95 -7.30 -3.00
CA VAL A 97 -4.20 -8.28 -1.94
C VAL A 97 -3.21 -9.44 -2.01
N LYS A 98 -2.97 -10.01 -3.21
CA LYS A 98 -1.99 -11.09 -3.39
C LYS A 98 -0.57 -10.66 -2.99
N TYR A 99 -0.15 -9.48 -3.42
CA TYR A 99 1.18 -8.94 -3.11
C TYR A 99 1.41 -8.81 -1.60
N TRP A 100 0.42 -8.34 -0.84
CA TRP A 100 0.49 -8.28 0.62
C TRP A 100 0.70 -9.67 1.27
N GLN A 101 0.26 -10.76 0.62
CA GLN A 101 0.40 -12.13 1.10
C GLN A 101 1.71 -12.82 0.68
N GLU A 102 2.53 -12.19 -0.16
CA GLU A 102 3.78 -12.78 -0.68
C GLU A 102 4.88 -12.93 0.38
N GLY A 103 4.70 -12.42 1.59
CA GLY A 103 5.69 -12.47 2.65
C GLY A 103 5.21 -11.84 3.96
N PRO A 104 6.07 -11.81 4.98
CA PRO A 104 5.80 -11.05 6.19
C PRO A 104 5.82 -9.54 5.90
N ILE A 105 4.99 -8.80 6.62
CA ILE A 105 4.99 -7.34 6.71
C ILE A 105 5.39 -6.92 8.13
N VAL A 106 5.81 -5.68 8.30
CA VAL A 106 5.98 -5.06 9.61
C VAL A 106 4.99 -3.91 9.74
N VAL A 107 4.07 -4.02 10.69
CA VAL A 107 3.07 -3.00 11.01
C VAL A 107 3.56 -2.22 12.22
N MET A 108 3.54 -0.89 12.15
CA MET A 108 4.07 0.00 13.17
C MET A 108 3.16 1.20 13.41
N ILE A 109 3.19 1.71 14.64
CA ILE A 109 2.57 2.98 15.00
C ILE A 109 3.69 3.95 15.39
N PHE A 110 3.74 5.09 14.70
CA PHE A 110 4.60 6.21 15.07
C PHE A 110 3.77 7.34 15.67
N GLU A 111 4.31 8.04 16.67
CA GLU A 111 3.69 9.18 17.32
C GLU A 111 4.57 10.43 17.22
N GLY A 112 3.96 11.59 16.95
CA GLY A 112 4.64 12.86 16.92
C GLY A 112 3.74 14.01 16.46
N PRO A 113 4.25 15.26 16.43
CA PRO A 113 3.54 16.38 15.83
C PRO A 113 3.42 16.19 14.31
N ASN A 114 2.22 16.43 13.75
CA ASN A 114 1.94 16.31 12.31
C ASN A 114 2.38 14.95 11.72
N ALA A 115 1.96 13.86 12.35
CA ALA A 115 2.39 12.52 11.96
C ALA A 115 1.55 11.92 10.82
N VAL A 116 0.37 12.50 10.52
CA VAL A 116 -0.56 12.01 9.47
C VAL A 116 -0.44 12.81 8.17
#